data_AF-A0A7C6UIN9-F1
#
_entry.id   AF-A0A7C6UIN9-F1
#
_cell.length_a   1.000
_cell.length_b   1.000
_cell.length_c   1.000
_cell.angle_alpha   90.00
_cell.angle_beta   90.00
_cell.angle_gamma   90.00
#
_symmetry.space_group_name_H-M   'P 1'
#
loop_
_entity.id
_entity.type
_entity.pdbx_description
1 polymer ?
#
loop_
_entity_poly.entity_id
_entity_poly.type
_entity_poly.pdbx_seq_one_letter_code
_entity_poly.pdbx_strand_id
1 'polypeptide(L)'
;MFDNSVIEEKRGMVFSTDLMMALIIITVVLGVSADAMDNVGSQIQDYCYANSLDRITTAAADMMIKDPGEPENWEELGNFDGVIPGLADADQLNKGVTQKTLSLQKIKCLKENYDELMKGKILPPYCDSSLTICPVDSSIEPVAMGKVSTSASDIIVINRTVLCNFCNASIIVCMNPMNCNSNTPQPKQGEYICPHQDKTGNHSHIWVDYHNKKSGWTCHPFRVTQDMLNSGDFYLMTDPGYVTDNSAVWIIDSPENITKETNHFNSQPILLNDVIKDCIGSKSTCVLWLHVFSSGNTQKAFNTYLTVYPKGTSVETVKIQYLNPQPCYFIFKVST
;
A
#
# COMPACT_ATOMS: atom_id res chain seq x y z
N MET A 1 60.93 44.29 -73.68
CA MET A 1 59.55 43.74 -73.67
C MET A 1 59.51 42.31 -73.11
N PHE A 2 60.31 41.98 -72.08
CA PHE A 2 60.37 40.62 -71.52
C PHE A 2 60.18 40.53 -69.99
N ASP A 3 60.02 41.67 -69.30
CA ASP A 3 59.99 41.69 -67.82
C ASP A 3 58.60 41.47 -67.20
N ASN A 4 57.52 41.85 -67.90
CA ASN A 4 56.17 41.72 -67.36
C ASN A 4 55.69 40.26 -67.26
N SER A 5 56.13 39.37 -68.16
CA SER A 5 55.71 37.96 -68.18
C SER A 5 56.21 37.16 -66.96
N VAL A 6 57.45 37.41 -66.53
CA VAL A 6 58.06 36.73 -65.37
C VAL A 6 57.48 37.23 -64.05
N ILE A 7 57.08 38.50 -63.99
CA ILE A 7 56.42 39.10 -62.81
C ILE A 7 54.98 38.59 -62.68
N GLU A 8 54.26 38.40 -63.79
CA GLU A 8 52.92 37.80 -63.81
C GLU A 8 52.94 36.32 -63.40
N GLU A 9 53.90 35.52 -63.89
CA GLU A 9 54.06 34.11 -63.44
C GLU A 9 54.35 34.00 -61.95
N LYS A 10 55.25 34.84 -61.41
CA LYS A 10 55.55 34.87 -59.97
C LYS A 10 54.32 35.26 -59.14
N ARG A 11 53.50 36.19 -59.61
CA ARG A 11 52.25 36.59 -58.95
C ARG A 11 51.20 35.49 -58.98
N GLY A 12 51.05 34.78 -60.11
CA GLY A 12 50.16 33.63 -60.22
C GLY A 12 50.56 32.47 -59.30
N MET A 13 51.87 32.21 -59.19
CA MET A 13 52.40 31.17 -58.31
C MET A 13 52.18 31.50 -56.82
N VAL A 14 52.42 32.75 -56.41
CA VAL A 14 52.15 33.21 -55.04
C VAL A 14 50.66 33.14 -54.70
N PHE A 15 49.78 33.53 -55.63
CA PHE A 15 48.33 33.42 -55.45
C PHE A 15 47.88 31.96 -55.29
N SER A 16 48.40 31.05 -56.12
CA SER A 16 48.06 29.62 -56.03
C SER A 16 48.53 28.99 -54.71
N THR A 17 49.72 29.35 -54.22
CA THR A 17 50.22 28.82 -52.94
C THR A 17 49.40 29.33 -51.75
N ASP A 18 48.99 30.60 -51.80
CA ASP A 18 48.17 31.21 -50.76
C ASP A 18 46.75 30.62 -50.75
N LEU A 19 46.18 30.38 -51.94
CA LEU A 19 44.91 29.68 -52.10
C LEU A 19 44.96 28.24 -51.56
N MET A 20 46.03 27.49 -51.85
CA MET A 20 46.20 26.13 -51.35
C MET A 20 46.35 26.10 -49.82
N MET A 21 47.12 27.03 -49.26
CA MET A 21 47.31 27.15 -47.82
C MET A 21 46.00 27.55 -47.12
N ALA A 22 45.22 28.47 -47.69
CA ALA A 22 43.89 28.83 -47.22
C ALA A 22 42.94 27.62 -47.24
N LEU A 23 42.96 26.82 -48.30
CA LEU A 23 42.16 25.59 -48.40
C LEU A 23 42.52 24.57 -47.32
N ILE A 24 43.81 24.35 -47.07
CA ILE A 24 44.26 23.45 -46.00
C ILE A 24 43.70 23.90 -44.65
N ILE A 25 43.84 25.19 -44.31
CA ILE A 25 43.34 25.74 -43.05
C ILE A 25 41.81 25.57 -42.96
N ILE A 26 41.08 25.86 -44.03
CA ILE A 26 39.61 25.68 -44.07
C ILE A 26 39.23 24.21 -43.84
N THR A 27 39.91 23.26 -44.50
CA THR A 27 39.61 21.83 -44.32
C THR A 27 39.88 21.34 -42.90
N VAL A 28 40.95 21.82 -42.25
CA VAL A 28 41.24 21.48 -40.84
C VAL A 28 40.18 22.06 -39.91
N VAL A 29 39.80 23.32 -40.08
CA VAL A 29 38.74 23.95 -39.26
C VAL A 29 37.41 23.23 -39.44
N LEU A 30 37.04 22.88 -40.68
CA LEU A 30 35.82 22.10 -40.95
C LEU A 30 35.88 20.71 -40.34
N GLY A 31 37.02 20.02 -40.42
CA GLY A 31 37.21 18.69 -39.81
C GLY A 31 37.05 18.72 -38.30
N VAL A 32 37.72 19.66 -37.62
CA VAL A 32 37.58 19.85 -36.16
C VAL A 32 36.16 20.27 -35.78
N SER A 33 35.51 21.12 -36.58
CA SER A 33 34.13 21.53 -36.33
C SER A 33 33.14 20.37 -36.49
N ALA A 34 33.33 19.51 -37.48
CA ALA A 34 32.49 18.33 -37.70
C ALA A 34 32.58 17.35 -36.52
N ASP A 35 33.79 17.04 -36.07
CA ASP A 35 34.01 16.17 -34.90
C ASP A 35 33.38 16.76 -33.62
N ALA A 36 33.54 18.07 -33.41
CA ALA A 36 32.88 18.76 -32.30
C ALA A 36 31.35 18.72 -32.40
N MET A 37 30.79 18.87 -33.62
CA MET A 37 29.35 18.79 -33.85
C MET A 37 28.80 17.39 -33.60
N ASP A 38 29.53 16.33 -33.98
CA ASP A 38 29.11 14.95 -33.75
C ASP A 38 29.07 14.62 -32.24
N ASN A 39 30.08 15.06 -31.49
CA ASN A 39 30.13 14.89 -30.03
C ASN A 39 29.03 15.69 -29.30
N VAL A 40 28.78 16.94 -29.72
CA VAL A 40 27.66 17.72 -29.17
C VAL A 40 26.33 17.08 -29.57
N GLY A 41 26.21 16.56 -30.78
CA GLY A 41 25.04 15.84 -31.28
C GLY A 41 24.72 14.61 -30.44
N SER A 42 25.72 13.77 -30.13
CA SER A 42 25.53 12.59 -29.27
C SER A 42 25.10 12.98 -27.86
N GLN A 43 25.72 14.01 -27.27
CA GLN A 43 25.33 14.50 -25.94
C GLN A 43 23.90 15.05 -25.90
N ILE A 44 23.49 15.78 -26.93
CA ILE A 44 22.11 16.29 -27.05
C ILE A 44 21.13 15.11 -27.17
N GLN A 45 21.46 14.11 -27.97
CA GLN A 45 20.61 12.94 -28.15
C GLN A 45 20.46 12.15 -26.84
N ASP A 46 21.56 11.89 -26.13
CA ASP A 46 21.57 11.21 -24.84
C ASP A 46 20.77 12.00 -23.79
N TYR A 47 20.94 13.33 -23.76
CA TYR A 47 20.18 14.20 -22.86
C TYR A 47 18.68 14.18 -23.15
N CYS A 48 18.29 14.31 -24.42
CA CYS A 48 16.88 14.25 -24.83
C CYS A 48 16.27 12.88 -24.51
N TYR A 49 17.04 11.81 -24.71
CA TYR A 49 16.62 10.45 -24.42
C TYR A 49 16.38 10.23 -22.93
N ALA A 50 17.39 10.52 -22.10
CA ALA A 50 17.31 10.38 -20.64
C ALA A 50 16.15 11.19 -20.06
N ASN A 51 15.97 12.43 -20.51
CA ASN A 51 14.88 13.29 -20.05
C ASN A 51 13.49 12.79 -20.48
N SER A 52 13.38 12.21 -21.68
CA SER A 52 12.14 11.58 -22.14
C SER A 52 11.79 10.35 -21.30
N LEU A 53 12.78 9.48 -21.04
CA LEU A 53 12.61 8.29 -20.22
C LEU A 53 12.25 8.63 -18.76
N ASP A 54 12.91 9.65 -18.19
CA ASP A 54 12.60 10.16 -16.85
C ASP A 54 11.15 10.66 -16.74
N ARG A 55 10.71 11.44 -17.73
CA ARG A 55 9.33 11.92 -17.80
C ARG A 55 8.31 10.77 -17.91
N ILE A 56 8.56 9.79 -18.78
CA ILE A 56 7.69 8.62 -18.95
C ILE A 56 7.63 7.83 -17.64
N THR A 57 8.79 7.57 -17.02
CA THR A 57 8.89 6.79 -15.78
C THR A 57 8.19 7.50 -14.62
N THR A 58 8.36 8.82 -14.50
CA THR A 58 7.68 9.63 -13.49
C THR A 58 6.17 9.65 -13.71
N ALA A 59 5.70 9.83 -14.95
CA ALA A 59 4.28 9.83 -15.28
C ALA A 59 3.64 8.46 -15.00
N ALA A 60 4.31 7.37 -15.39
CA ALA A 60 3.87 6.02 -15.11
C ALA A 60 3.79 5.72 -13.60
N ALA A 61 4.81 6.10 -12.83
CA ALA A 61 4.81 5.96 -11.38
C ALA A 61 3.65 6.75 -10.73
N ASP A 62 3.49 8.01 -11.13
CA ASP A 62 2.44 8.87 -10.59
C ASP A 62 1.05 8.35 -10.95
N MET A 63 0.85 7.86 -12.17
CA MET A 63 -0.39 7.24 -12.62
C MET A 63 -0.71 6.00 -11.79
N MET A 64 0.22 5.06 -11.66
CA MET A 64 0.01 3.85 -10.85
C MET A 64 -0.33 4.16 -9.38
N ILE A 65 0.28 5.19 -8.79
CA ILE A 65 0.06 5.55 -7.38
C ILE A 65 -1.26 6.31 -7.16
N LYS A 66 -1.66 7.15 -8.11
CA LYS A 66 -2.78 8.10 -7.94
C LYS A 66 -4.08 7.60 -8.54
N ASP A 67 -4.02 6.71 -9.52
CA ASP A 67 -5.17 6.21 -10.26
C ASP A 67 -5.55 4.80 -9.80
N PRO A 68 -6.83 4.49 -9.55
CA PRO A 68 -7.29 3.13 -9.29
C PRO A 68 -7.25 2.23 -10.53
N GLY A 69 -7.14 2.79 -11.73
CA GLY A 69 -7.19 2.08 -13.00
C GLY A 69 -8.58 2.11 -13.63
N GLU A 70 -8.65 1.68 -14.89
CA GLU A 70 -9.85 1.65 -15.70
C GLU A 70 -10.04 0.25 -16.31
N PRO A 71 -11.16 -0.45 -16.03
CA PRO A 71 -12.18 -0.10 -15.02
C PRO A 71 -11.65 -0.21 -13.59
N GLU A 72 -12.35 0.38 -12.62
CA GLU A 72 -11.88 0.55 -11.23
C GLU A 72 -11.54 -0.78 -10.52
N ASN A 73 -12.25 -1.86 -10.86
CA ASN A 73 -12.10 -3.21 -10.32
C ASN A 73 -11.40 -4.17 -11.31
N TRP A 74 -10.48 -3.66 -12.12
CA TRP A 74 -9.78 -4.43 -13.14
C TRP A 74 -9.06 -5.68 -12.60
N GLU A 75 -8.70 -5.71 -11.32
CA GLU A 75 -8.06 -6.84 -10.66
C GLU A 75 -8.97 -8.08 -10.54
N GLU A 76 -10.29 -7.89 -10.64
CA GLU A 76 -11.29 -8.95 -10.63
C GLU A 76 -11.59 -9.47 -12.04
N LEU A 77 -11.12 -8.77 -13.07
CA LEU A 77 -11.35 -9.15 -14.45
C LEU A 77 -10.38 -10.27 -14.85
N GLY A 78 -10.93 -11.39 -15.32
CA GLY A 78 -10.13 -12.49 -15.89
C GLY A 78 -9.57 -12.21 -17.28
N ASN A 79 -9.89 -11.05 -17.89
CA ASN A 79 -9.33 -10.58 -19.16
C ASN A 79 -8.87 -9.12 -19.00
N PHE A 80 -7.64 -8.84 -19.43
CA PHE A 80 -7.01 -7.51 -19.34
C PHE A 80 -7.04 -6.71 -20.65
N ASP A 81 -7.81 -7.14 -21.66
CA ASP A 81 -8.02 -6.38 -22.89
C ASP A 81 -8.68 -5.02 -22.61
N GLY A 82 -8.03 -3.92 -23.03
CA GLY A 82 -8.52 -2.56 -22.81
C GLY A 82 -8.41 -2.07 -21.37
N VAL A 83 -7.78 -2.84 -20.47
CA VAL A 83 -7.54 -2.44 -19.08
C VAL A 83 -6.36 -1.49 -19.00
N ILE A 84 -6.53 -0.42 -18.24
CA ILE A 84 -5.47 0.49 -17.82
C ILE A 84 -5.23 0.25 -16.32
N PRO A 85 -4.11 -0.38 -15.92
CA PRO A 85 -3.90 -0.70 -14.51
C PRO A 85 -3.54 0.55 -13.70
N GLY A 86 -4.12 0.64 -12.52
CA GLY A 86 -3.77 1.59 -11.48
C GLY A 86 -3.76 0.87 -10.13
N LEU A 87 -2.96 1.31 -9.17
CA LEU A 87 -2.78 0.63 -7.89
C LEU A 87 -3.46 1.34 -6.73
N ALA A 88 -4.04 2.53 -6.96
CA ALA A 88 -4.70 3.27 -5.89
C ALA A 88 -5.91 2.49 -5.35
N ASP A 89 -6.03 2.49 -4.03
CA ASP A 89 -7.15 1.92 -3.32
C ASP A 89 -8.36 2.85 -3.45
N ALA A 90 -9.42 2.33 -4.07
CA ALA A 90 -10.67 3.04 -4.19
C ALA A 90 -11.54 2.63 -3.00
N ASP A 91 -11.78 3.57 -2.08
CA ASP A 91 -12.60 3.29 -0.91
C ASP A 91 -14.03 2.96 -1.37
N GLN A 92 -14.42 1.68 -1.23
CA GLN A 92 -15.74 1.19 -1.62
C GLN A 92 -16.86 1.78 -0.74
N LEU A 93 -16.55 2.30 0.46
CA LEU A 93 -17.53 2.84 1.41
C LEU A 93 -17.72 4.36 1.25
N ASN A 94 -16.66 5.11 0.95
CA ASN A 94 -16.75 6.52 0.59
C ASN A 94 -16.16 6.67 -0.81
N LYS A 95 -16.99 6.91 -1.83
CA LYS A 95 -16.61 7.14 -3.24
C LYS A 95 -15.53 8.21 -3.44
N GLY A 96 -14.31 7.91 -3.04
CA GLY A 96 -13.22 8.84 -2.86
C GLY A 96 -11.94 8.04 -2.85
N VAL A 97 -11.13 8.21 -3.89
CA VAL A 97 -9.80 7.63 -3.97
C VAL A 97 -9.00 8.12 -2.77
N THR A 98 -8.54 7.21 -1.92
CA THR A 98 -7.63 7.57 -0.83
C THR A 98 -6.26 7.82 -1.45
N GLN A 99 -6.02 9.08 -1.83
CA GLN A 99 -4.82 9.46 -2.57
C GLN A 99 -3.57 8.92 -1.85
N LYS A 100 -2.76 8.14 -2.58
CA LYS A 100 -1.51 7.51 -2.14
C LYS A 100 -1.64 6.27 -1.24
N THR A 101 -2.83 5.68 -1.09
CA THR A 101 -2.97 4.32 -0.53
C THR A 101 -3.05 3.32 -1.67
N LEU A 102 -2.24 2.28 -1.63
CA LEU A 102 -2.22 1.20 -2.63
C LEU A 102 -3.02 -0.01 -2.15
N SER A 103 -3.75 -0.64 -3.06
CA SER A 103 -4.47 -1.90 -2.80
C SER A 103 -3.57 -3.11 -3.03
N LEU A 104 -3.44 -3.99 -2.01
CA LEU A 104 -2.67 -5.22 -2.17
C LEU A 104 -3.28 -6.17 -3.21
N GLN A 105 -4.60 -6.18 -3.38
CA GLN A 105 -5.25 -7.05 -4.39
C GLN A 105 -4.78 -6.67 -5.79
N LYS A 106 -4.79 -5.37 -6.12
CA LYS A 106 -4.28 -4.82 -7.38
C LYS A 106 -2.79 -5.12 -7.55
N ILE A 107 -2.00 -4.97 -6.49
CA ILE A 107 -0.56 -5.30 -6.49
C ILE A 107 -0.32 -6.79 -6.79
N LYS A 108 -1.11 -7.70 -6.20
CA LYS A 108 -1.00 -9.14 -6.45
C LYS A 108 -1.37 -9.49 -7.88
N CYS A 109 -2.49 -8.97 -8.38
CA CYS A 109 -2.93 -9.19 -9.76
C CYS A 109 -1.90 -8.65 -10.77
N LEU A 110 -1.34 -7.46 -10.51
CA LEU A 110 -0.24 -6.91 -11.30
C LEU A 110 1.01 -7.79 -11.28
N LYS A 111 1.36 -8.34 -10.12
CA LYS A 111 2.53 -9.23 -9.99
C LYS A 111 2.38 -10.51 -10.83
N GLU A 112 1.19 -11.07 -10.88
CA GLU A 112 0.89 -12.31 -11.62
C GLU A 112 0.87 -12.07 -13.15
N ASN A 113 0.47 -10.88 -13.59
CA ASN A 113 0.28 -10.53 -15.01
C ASN A 113 1.13 -9.32 -15.45
N TYR A 114 2.34 -9.20 -14.91
CA TYR A 114 3.14 -7.97 -14.97
C TYR A 114 3.40 -7.47 -16.40
N ASP A 115 3.90 -8.33 -17.29
CA ASP A 115 4.28 -7.91 -18.64
C ASP A 115 3.06 -7.47 -19.46
N GLU A 116 1.93 -8.17 -19.35
CA GLU A 116 0.69 -7.88 -20.06
C GLU A 116 0.03 -6.56 -19.60
N LEU A 117 0.19 -6.22 -18.32
CA LEU A 117 -0.37 -5.01 -17.72
C LEU A 117 0.55 -3.80 -17.86
N MET A 118 1.86 -3.99 -17.96
CA MET A 118 2.82 -2.90 -18.05
C MET A 118 3.15 -2.53 -19.50
N LYS A 119 3.50 -3.51 -20.35
CA LYS A 119 4.02 -3.25 -21.70
C LYS A 119 2.90 -2.85 -22.66
N GLY A 120 3.04 -1.69 -23.28
CA GLY A 120 2.07 -1.13 -24.22
C GLY A 120 0.84 -0.46 -23.57
N LYS A 121 0.67 -0.58 -22.25
CA LYS A 121 -0.42 0.05 -21.48
C LYS A 121 0.07 1.21 -20.63
N ILE A 122 1.04 0.94 -19.75
CA ILE A 122 1.65 1.96 -18.86
C ILE A 122 2.97 2.47 -19.44
N LEU A 123 3.77 1.55 -19.96
CA LEU A 123 5.05 1.85 -20.57
C LEU A 123 5.04 1.55 -22.06
N PRO A 124 5.88 2.23 -22.85
CA PRO A 124 6.12 1.83 -24.23
C PRO A 124 6.58 0.36 -24.33
N PRO A 125 6.24 -0.38 -25.40
CA PRO A 125 6.53 -1.81 -25.51
C PRO A 125 8.02 -2.17 -25.49
N TYR A 126 8.90 -1.21 -25.80
CA TYR A 126 10.34 -1.38 -25.83
C TYR A 126 11.02 -1.15 -24.47
N CYS A 127 10.26 -0.75 -23.44
CA CYS A 127 10.81 -0.56 -22.10
C CYS A 127 10.67 -1.83 -21.26
N ASP A 128 11.73 -2.16 -20.52
CA ASP A 128 11.67 -3.12 -19.43
C ASP A 128 11.49 -2.39 -18.09
N SER A 129 10.82 -3.04 -17.15
CA SER A 129 10.56 -2.42 -15.86
C SER A 129 10.53 -3.42 -14.71
N SER A 130 10.76 -2.89 -13.52
CA SER A 130 10.57 -3.62 -12.27
C SER A 130 9.94 -2.69 -11.25
N LEU A 131 9.01 -3.21 -10.47
CA LEU A 131 8.39 -2.52 -9.36
C LEU A 131 8.67 -3.29 -8.08
N THR A 132 9.02 -2.57 -7.02
CA THR A 132 9.15 -3.14 -5.68
C THR A 132 8.44 -2.25 -4.67
N ILE A 133 7.56 -2.86 -3.89
CA ILE A 133 6.86 -2.22 -2.78
C ILE A 133 7.49 -2.75 -1.50
N CYS A 134 8.26 -1.88 -0.84
CA CYS A 134 8.99 -2.21 0.38
C CYS A 134 8.30 -1.56 1.59
N PRO A 135 7.68 -2.33 2.49
CA PRO A 135 7.19 -1.82 3.76
C PRO A 135 8.33 -1.20 4.58
N VAL A 136 8.03 -0.15 5.35
CA VAL A 136 8.98 0.38 6.35
C VAL A 136 9.14 -0.59 7.52
N ASP A 137 8.08 -1.32 7.86
CA ASP A 137 8.10 -2.39 8.86
C ASP A 137 8.73 -3.66 8.29
N SER A 138 9.87 -4.08 8.85
CA SER A 138 10.62 -5.26 8.41
C SER A 138 9.93 -6.60 8.70
N SER A 139 8.85 -6.60 9.49
CA SER A 139 8.02 -7.79 9.73
C SER A 139 7.06 -8.13 8.58
N ILE A 140 6.95 -7.23 7.60
CA ILE A 140 6.15 -7.39 6.38
C ILE A 140 7.11 -7.61 5.21
N GLU A 141 6.86 -8.64 4.42
CA GLU A 141 7.71 -8.96 3.27
C GLU A 141 7.50 -7.98 2.11
N PRO A 142 8.58 -7.56 1.41
CA PRO A 142 8.47 -6.71 0.24
C PRO A 142 7.86 -7.47 -0.94
N VAL A 143 7.06 -6.77 -1.74
CA VAL A 143 6.49 -7.32 -2.98
C VAL A 143 7.30 -6.80 -4.16
N ALA A 144 8.09 -7.68 -4.78
CA ALA A 144 8.83 -7.40 -6.01
C ALA A 144 8.14 -8.05 -7.22
N MET A 145 8.16 -7.34 -8.35
CA MET A 145 7.58 -7.76 -9.62
C MET A 145 8.33 -7.14 -10.80
N GLY A 146 8.27 -7.81 -11.96
CA GLY A 146 9.04 -7.42 -13.14
C GLY A 146 10.54 -7.69 -12.99
N LYS A 147 11.27 -7.42 -14.07
CA LYS A 147 12.72 -7.56 -14.11
C LYS A 147 13.30 -6.52 -15.06
N VAL A 148 14.32 -5.81 -14.57
CA VAL A 148 15.16 -4.93 -15.38
C VAL A 148 16.46 -5.66 -15.70
N SER A 149 16.88 -5.61 -16.97
CA SER A 149 18.15 -6.17 -17.40
C SER A 149 19.31 -5.38 -16.80
N THR A 150 20.21 -6.06 -16.09
CA THR A 150 21.38 -5.44 -15.44
C THR A 150 22.45 -4.96 -16.42
N SER A 151 22.27 -5.23 -17.71
CA SER A 151 23.14 -4.79 -18.81
C SER A 151 22.66 -3.51 -19.50
N ALA A 152 21.54 -2.92 -19.07
CA ALA A 152 21.05 -1.67 -19.63
C ALA A 152 21.97 -0.50 -19.23
N SER A 153 22.31 0.37 -20.19
CA SER A 153 23.17 1.54 -19.96
C SER A 153 22.50 2.56 -19.06
N ASP A 154 21.17 2.70 -19.15
CA ASP A 154 20.41 3.74 -18.48
C ASP A 154 19.20 3.14 -17.75
N ILE A 155 19.22 3.26 -16.42
CA ILE A 155 18.11 2.84 -15.56
C ILE A 155 17.62 4.07 -14.81
N ILE A 156 16.37 4.46 -15.06
CA ILE A 156 15.69 5.48 -14.26
C ILE A 156 15.03 4.80 -13.07
N VAL A 157 15.23 5.38 -11.88
CA VAL A 157 14.67 4.88 -10.62
C VAL A 157 13.81 5.96 -9.97
N ILE A 158 12.53 5.66 -9.80
CA ILE A 158 11.60 6.48 -9.04
C ILE A 158 11.33 5.84 -7.70
N ASN A 159 11.57 6.59 -6.63
CA ASN A 159 11.27 6.20 -5.26
C ASN A 159 10.25 7.17 -4.66
N ARG A 160 9.10 6.65 -4.23
CA ARG A 160 8.00 7.42 -3.62
C ARG A 160 7.56 6.77 -2.31
N THR A 161 7.25 7.59 -1.31
CA THR A 161 6.58 7.11 -0.10
C THR A 161 5.07 7.08 -0.32
N VAL A 162 4.46 5.93 -0.07
CA VAL A 162 3.03 5.66 -0.21
C VAL A 162 2.53 4.90 1.02
N LEU A 163 1.21 4.83 1.20
CA LEU A 163 0.59 3.88 2.11
C LEU A 163 0.18 2.64 1.32
N CYS A 164 0.26 1.46 1.94
CA CYS A 164 -0.20 0.22 1.32
C CYS A 164 -1.14 -0.50 2.27
N ASN A 165 -2.30 -0.87 1.76
CA ASN A 165 -3.28 -1.68 2.45
C ASN A 165 -2.95 -3.16 2.25
N PHE A 166 -2.08 -3.72 3.10
CA PHE A 166 -1.59 -5.11 2.99
C PHE A 166 -2.63 -6.17 3.32
N CYS A 167 -3.77 -5.81 3.87
CA CYS A 167 -4.87 -6.74 4.00
C CYS A 167 -6.16 -5.95 4.02
N ASN A 168 -7.16 -6.38 3.26
CA ASN A 168 -8.50 -5.79 3.32
C ASN A 168 -9.21 -6.21 4.63
N ALA A 169 -8.60 -5.85 5.76
CA ALA A 169 -9.06 -6.13 7.09
C ALA A 169 -9.80 -4.90 7.63
N SER A 170 -10.91 -5.12 8.32
CA SER A 170 -11.69 -4.05 8.95
C SER A 170 -11.79 -4.29 10.45
N ILE A 171 -11.66 -3.21 11.22
CA ILE A 171 -11.86 -3.24 12.67
C ILE A 171 -13.36 -3.06 12.96
N ILE A 172 -13.98 -4.06 13.58
CA ILE A 172 -15.40 -4.03 14.00
C ILE A 172 -15.54 -3.46 15.41
N VAL A 173 -14.64 -3.86 16.32
CA VAL A 173 -14.58 -3.35 17.70
C VAL A 173 -13.13 -3.07 18.07
N CYS A 174 -12.89 -1.94 18.72
CA CYS A 174 -11.61 -1.60 19.33
C CYS A 174 -11.86 -1.19 20.79
N MET A 175 -11.30 -1.96 21.73
CA MET A 175 -11.31 -1.64 23.15
C MET A 175 -9.91 -1.23 23.59
N ASN A 176 -9.73 0.04 23.92
CA ASN A 176 -8.46 0.57 24.42
C ASN A 176 -8.62 0.97 25.91
N PRO A 177 -8.12 0.15 26.86
CA PRO A 177 -8.29 0.41 28.28
C PRO A 177 -7.63 1.69 28.79
N MET A 178 -6.56 2.16 28.14
CA MET A 178 -5.82 3.37 28.55
C MET A 178 -6.55 4.66 28.15
N ASN A 179 -7.32 4.64 27.06
CA ASN A 179 -8.15 5.78 26.63
C ASN A 179 -9.50 5.88 27.38
N CYS A 180 -9.83 4.91 28.23
CA CYS A 180 -11.05 4.93 29.04
C CYS A 180 -10.96 5.82 30.30
N ASN A 181 -9.87 6.56 30.49
CA ASN A 181 -9.61 7.41 31.66
C ASN A 181 -9.80 8.90 31.37
N SER A 182 -10.98 9.44 31.65
CA SER A 182 -11.13 10.73 32.33
C SER A 182 -12.59 10.86 32.77
N ASN A 183 -12.87 11.68 33.79
CA ASN A 183 -14.16 11.87 34.46
C ASN A 183 -15.34 12.35 33.57
N THR A 184 -15.28 12.12 32.27
CA THR A 184 -16.44 12.05 31.39
C THR A 184 -17.11 10.69 31.60
N PRO A 185 -18.42 10.59 31.90
CA PRO A 185 -19.16 9.41 31.50
C PRO A 185 -18.79 9.15 30.03
N GLN A 186 -18.31 7.95 29.72
CA GLN A 186 -18.07 7.54 28.34
C GLN A 186 -19.23 8.02 27.47
N PRO A 187 -18.98 8.43 26.20
CA PRO A 187 -20.00 9.02 25.34
C PRO A 187 -21.26 8.18 25.54
N LYS A 188 -22.40 8.81 25.85
CA LYS A 188 -23.70 8.13 25.88
C LYS A 188 -23.73 7.25 24.63
N GLN A 189 -23.37 5.97 24.74
CA GLN A 189 -23.41 5.04 23.64
C GLN A 189 -24.89 4.99 23.39
N GLY A 190 -25.32 5.65 22.31
CA GLY A 190 -26.74 5.82 22.02
C GLY A 190 -27.44 4.49 22.23
N GLU A 191 -28.40 4.46 23.15
CA GLU A 191 -29.43 3.42 23.30
C GLU A 191 -29.00 1.99 23.70
N TYR A 192 -27.72 1.60 23.71
CA TYR A 192 -27.34 0.20 23.98
C TYR A 192 -26.82 -0.02 25.40
N ILE A 193 -27.55 -0.84 26.17
CA ILE A 193 -27.17 -1.28 27.51
C ILE A 193 -26.72 -2.74 27.43
N CYS A 194 -25.63 -3.07 28.14
CA CYS A 194 -25.11 -4.44 28.22
C CYS A 194 -26.22 -5.43 28.66
N PRO A 195 -26.39 -6.57 27.96
CA PRO A 195 -27.46 -7.52 28.24
C PRO A 195 -27.33 -8.19 29.60
N HIS A 196 -26.14 -8.18 30.21
CA HIS A 196 -25.90 -8.67 31.57
C HIS A 196 -26.33 -7.68 32.67
N GLN A 197 -27.41 -6.93 32.44
CA GLN A 197 -28.08 -6.15 33.46
C GLN A 197 -29.15 -7.02 34.14
N ASP A 198 -29.18 -7.04 35.47
CA ASP A 198 -30.25 -7.74 36.18
C ASP A 198 -31.58 -6.99 36.10
N LYS A 199 -32.68 -7.67 36.47
CA LYS A 199 -34.04 -7.11 36.44
C LYS A 199 -34.27 -5.91 37.36
N THR A 200 -33.31 -5.59 38.23
CA THR A 200 -33.36 -4.43 39.14
C THR A 200 -32.55 -3.23 38.62
N GLY A 201 -31.92 -3.39 37.45
CA GLY A 201 -31.09 -2.36 36.83
C GLY A 201 -29.63 -2.41 37.28
N ASN A 202 -29.23 -3.37 38.12
CA ASN A 202 -27.84 -3.52 38.54
C ASN A 202 -27.05 -4.30 37.48
N HIS A 203 -25.85 -3.80 37.18
CA HIS A 203 -24.99 -4.38 36.16
C HIS A 203 -24.25 -5.59 36.76
N SER A 204 -24.52 -6.79 36.26
CA SER A 204 -23.71 -7.96 36.63
C SER A 204 -22.32 -7.91 35.98
N HIS A 205 -22.22 -7.22 34.83
CA HIS A 205 -20.94 -6.76 34.28
C HIS A 205 -20.59 -5.38 34.86
N ILE A 206 -19.95 -5.37 36.03
CA ILE A 206 -19.42 -4.16 36.66
C ILE A 206 -18.23 -3.67 35.83
N TRP A 207 -18.21 -2.38 35.52
CA TRP A 207 -17.16 -1.75 34.71
C TRP A 207 -15.77 -1.87 35.34
N VAL A 208 -14.77 -2.13 34.50
CA VAL A 208 -13.36 -2.07 34.92
C VAL A 208 -12.98 -0.63 35.25
N ASP A 209 -12.20 -0.45 36.31
CA ASP A 209 -11.68 0.85 36.73
C ASP A 209 -10.17 0.77 36.92
N TYR A 210 -9.44 1.18 35.90
CA TYR A 210 -7.98 1.15 35.89
C TYR A 210 -7.34 2.18 36.83
N HIS A 211 -8.02 3.30 37.11
CA HIS A 211 -7.52 4.31 38.04
C HIS A 211 -7.51 3.78 39.46
N ASN A 212 -8.62 3.16 39.86
CA ASN A 212 -8.79 2.61 41.21
C ASN A 212 -8.38 1.13 41.32
N LYS A 213 -7.78 0.57 40.26
CA LYS A 213 -7.32 -0.83 40.18
C LYS A 213 -8.41 -1.85 40.51
N LYS A 214 -9.65 -1.60 40.05
CA LYS A 214 -10.76 -2.52 40.24
C LYS A 214 -10.98 -3.32 38.97
N SER A 215 -11.06 -4.63 39.12
CA SER A 215 -11.39 -5.54 38.04
C SER A 215 -12.83 -5.34 37.57
N GLY A 216 -13.08 -5.60 36.30
CA GLY A 216 -14.42 -5.50 35.73
C GLY A 216 -14.44 -5.77 34.24
N TRP A 217 -15.57 -5.48 33.63
CA TRP A 217 -15.88 -5.74 32.24
C TRP A 217 -15.82 -4.47 31.40
N THR A 218 -15.39 -4.64 30.15
CA THR A 218 -15.60 -3.71 29.06
C THR A 218 -16.52 -4.38 28.05
N CYS A 219 -17.69 -3.81 27.81
CA CYS A 219 -18.72 -4.39 26.95
C CYS A 219 -18.94 -3.47 25.74
N HIS A 220 -18.96 -4.03 24.54
CA HIS A 220 -19.19 -3.25 23.32
C HIS A 220 -20.14 -3.98 22.37
N PRO A 221 -21.26 -3.35 21.96
CA PRO A 221 -22.15 -3.93 20.98
C PRO A 221 -21.55 -3.82 19.58
N PHE A 222 -21.84 -4.78 18.71
CA PHE A 222 -21.48 -4.72 17.31
C PHE A 222 -22.53 -5.47 16.47
N ARG A 223 -22.68 -5.05 15.21
CA ARG A 223 -23.63 -5.65 14.28
C ARG A 223 -22.89 -6.60 13.34
N VAL A 224 -23.44 -7.79 13.15
CA VAL A 224 -22.95 -8.77 12.17
C VAL A 224 -24.07 -9.20 11.26
N THR A 225 -23.79 -9.34 9.97
CA THR A 225 -24.70 -9.92 8.98
C THR A 225 -24.22 -11.28 8.52
N GLN A 226 -25.13 -12.08 7.96
CA GLN A 226 -24.78 -13.36 7.35
C GLN A 226 -23.79 -13.16 6.18
N ASP A 227 -23.91 -12.07 5.44
CA ASP A 227 -23.01 -11.75 4.33
C ASP A 227 -21.57 -11.57 4.82
N MET A 228 -21.36 -10.86 5.93
CA MET A 228 -20.02 -10.70 6.52
C MET A 228 -19.40 -12.04 6.95
N LEU A 229 -20.20 -12.98 7.45
CA LEU A 229 -19.74 -14.33 7.80
C LEU A 229 -19.38 -15.18 6.58
N ASN A 230 -20.11 -14.97 5.48
CA ASN A 230 -19.89 -15.67 4.22
C ASN A 230 -18.66 -15.12 3.48
N SER A 231 -18.43 -13.80 3.54
CA SER A 231 -17.34 -13.11 2.85
C SER A 231 -16.06 -12.94 3.68
N GLY A 232 -16.12 -13.19 5.00
CA GLY A 232 -15.00 -12.90 5.90
C GLY A 232 -14.82 -13.86 7.07
N ASP A 233 -13.61 -13.81 7.63
CA ASP A 233 -13.21 -14.49 8.85
C ASP A 233 -12.97 -13.48 9.97
N PHE A 234 -13.58 -13.75 11.12
CA PHE A 234 -13.55 -12.86 12.28
C PHE A 234 -12.46 -13.29 13.24
N TYR A 235 -11.64 -12.33 13.67
CA TYR A 235 -10.55 -12.58 14.61
C TYR A 235 -10.61 -11.67 15.82
N LEU A 236 -10.42 -12.26 17.00
CA LEU A 236 -10.10 -11.53 18.23
C LEU A 236 -8.58 -11.47 18.40
N MET A 237 -8.07 -10.28 18.60
CA MET A 237 -6.63 -10.00 18.75
C MET A 237 -6.39 -9.08 19.92
N THR A 238 -5.21 -9.17 20.55
CA THR A 238 -4.79 -8.19 21.55
C THR A 238 -3.46 -7.53 21.22
N ASP A 239 -3.26 -6.32 21.73
CA ASP A 239 -1.97 -5.63 21.71
C ASP A 239 -1.52 -5.33 23.15
N PRO A 240 -0.38 -5.88 23.61
CA PRO A 240 0.52 -6.79 22.90
C PRO A 240 -0.15 -8.13 22.54
N GLY A 241 0.40 -8.86 21.56
CA GLY A 241 -0.12 -10.15 21.05
C GLY A 241 -0.11 -11.32 22.05
N TYR A 242 0.10 -11.03 23.33
CA TYR A 242 -0.01 -11.94 24.46
C TYR A 242 -0.61 -11.19 25.65
N VAL A 243 -1.48 -11.85 26.40
CA VAL A 243 -2.13 -11.24 27.57
C VAL A 243 -1.42 -11.68 28.85
N THR A 244 -0.90 -10.72 29.62
CA THR A 244 -0.23 -10.97 30.91
C THR A 244 -1.20 -10.99 32.10
N ASP A 245 -2.44 -10.57 31.86
CA ASP A 245 -3.50 -10.65 32.84
C ASP A 245 -4.14 -12.04 32.84
N ASN A 246 -3.70 -12.90 33.75
CA ASN A 246 -4.24 -14.26 33.90
C ASN A 246 -5.74 -14.30 34.26
N SER A 247 -6.32 -13.18 34.72
CA SER A 247 -7.76 -13.09 34.99
C SER A 247 -8.58 -12.70 33.76
N ALA A 248 -7.92 -12.30 32.68
CA ALA A 248 -8.61 -11.83 31.49
C ALA A 248 -9.36 -12.94 30.78
N VAL A 249 -10.62 -12.65 30.50
CA VAL A 249 -11.53 -13.52 29.76
C VAL A 249 -12.40 -12.71 28.82
N TRP A 250 -12.97 -13.37 27.83
CA TRP A 250 -13.89 -12.76 26.88
C TRP A 250 -15.16 -13.60 26.68
N ILE A 251 -16.24 -12.92 26.30
CA ILE A 251 -17.54 -13.51 25.96
C ILE A 251 -18.03 -12.81 24.69
N ILE A 252 -18.62 -13.59 23.77
CA ILE A 252 -19.48 -13.05 22.72
C ILE A 252 -20.86 -13.64 22.89
N ASP A 253 -21.87 -12.77 22.96
CA ASP A 253 -23.24 -13.19 23.09
C ASP A 253 -24.23 -12.19 22.49
N SER A 254 -25.53 -12.43 22.68
CA SER A 254 -26.59 -11.52 22.23
C SER A 254 -27.63 -11.32 23.34
N PRO A 255 -28.43 -10.24 23.29
CA PRO A 255 -29.51 -10.03 24.26
C PRO A 255 -30.52 -11.18 24.34
N GLU A 256 -30.67 -11.96 23.26
CA GLU A 256 -31.59 -13.09 23.19
C GLU A 256 -30.96 -14.42 23.65
N ASN A 257 -29.63 -14.51 23.65
CA ASN A 257 -28.89 -15.70 24.01
C ASN A 257 -27.66 -15.31 24.84
N ILE A 258 -27.91 -14.97 26.11
CA ILE A 258 -26.89 -14.50 27.06
C ILE A 258 -26.16 -15.72 27.64
N THR A 259 -24.83 -15.68 27.65
CA THR A 259 -24.01 -16.74 28.27
C THR A 259 -23.19 -16.21 29.44
N LYS A 260 -22.80 -17.13 30.33
CA LYS A 260 -21.81 -16.90 31.39
C LYS A 260 -20.52 -17.69 31.17
N GLU A 261 -20.46 -18.47 30.09
CA GLU A 261 -19.29 -19.25 29.74
C GLU A 261 -18.21 -18.31 29.21
N THR A 262 -17.08 -18.28 29.93
CA THR A 262 -15.97 -17.39 29.63
C THR A 262 -14.89 -18.11 28.85
N ASN A 263 -14.32 -17.43 27.86
CA ASN A 263 -13.18 -17.92 27.10
C ASN A 263 -11.90 -17.18 27.52
N HIS A 264 -10.77 -17.87 27.49
CA HIS A 264 -9.48 -17.28 27.80
C HIS A 264 -8.72 -16.87 26.53
N PHE A 265 -7.78 -15.93 26.66
CA PHE A 265 -6.87 -15.50 25.60
C PHE A 265 -5.68 -16.46 25.42
N ASN A 266 -5.95 -17.74 25.19
CA ASN A 266 -4.92 -18.80 25.19
C ASN A 266 -4.10 -18.89 23.89
N SER A 267 -4.66 -18.43 22.78
CA SER A 267 -4.04 -18.41 21.45
C SER A 267 -4.33 -17.08 20.80
N GLN A 268 -3.39 -16.50 20.06
CA GLN A 268 -3.66 -15.29 19.30
C GLN A 268 -3.07 -15.40 17.90
N PRO A 269 -3.82 -14.97 16.88
CA PRO A 269 -5.24 -14.53 16.87
C PRO A 269 -6.25 -15.66 17.16
N ILE A 270 -7.46 -15.33 17.63
CA ILE A 270 -8.57 -16.30 17.86
C ILE A 270 -9.59 -16.18 16.73
N LEU A 271 -9.83 -17.27 15.99
CA LEU A 271 -10.90 -17.33 14.99
C LEU A 271 -12.27 -17.44 15.69
N LEU A 272 -13.22 -16.56 15.33
CA LEU A 272 -14.51 -16.43 16.00
C LEU A 272 -15.71 -16.83 15.12
N ASN A 273 -15.50 -17.29 13.89
CA ASN A 273 -16.59 -17.58 12.95
C ASN A 273 -17.63 -18.55 13.52
N ASP A 274 -17.21 -19.61 14.20
CA ASP A 274 -18.15 -20.58 14.77
C ASP A 274 -18.95 -19.95 15.93
N VAL A 275 -18.28 -19.22 16.82
CA VAL A 275 -18.93 -18.50 17.94
C VAL A 275 -19.97 -17.50 17.42
N ILE A 276 -19.63 -16.71 16.40
CA ILE A 276 -20.52 -15.71 15.81
C ILE A 276 -21.66 -16.40 15.04
N LYS A 277 -21.38 -17.49 14.33
CA LYS A 277 -22.38 -18.28 13.60
C LYS A 277 -23.40 -18.92 14.55
N ASP A 278 -22.97 -19.40 15.71
CA ASP A 278 -23.86 -19.94 16.72
C ASP A 278 -24.74 -18.84 17.34
N CYS A 279 -24.19 -17.63 17.51
CA CYS A 279 -24.97 -16.49 18.00
C CYS A 279 -25.97 -15.95 16.98
N ILE A 280 -25.62 -15.89 15.68
CA ILE A 280 -26.51 -15.38 14.63
C ILE A 280 -27.63 -16.38 14.29
N GLY A 281 -27.33 -17.68 14.36
CA GLY A 281 -28.24 -18.77 13.99
C GLY A 281 -28.71 -18.64 12.54
N SER A 282 -30.03 -18.50 12.34
CA SER A 282 -30.65 -18.33 11.01
C SER A 282 -30.99 -16.88 10.66
N LYS A 283 -30.58 -15.90 11.49
CA LYS A 283 -30.91 -14.49 11.27
C LYS A 283 -30.03 -13.88 10.18
N SER A 284 -30.58 -13.02 9.34
CA SER A 284 -29.79 -12.29 8.34
C SER A 284 -28.87 -11.24 8.97
N THR A 285 -29.23 -10.74 10.15
CA THR A 285 -28.45 -9.76 10.91
C THR A 285 -28.72 -9.92 12.41
N CYS A 286 -27.68 -9.79 13.23
CA CYS A 286 -27.79 -9.76 14.69
C CYS A 286 -26.91 -8.66 15.30
N VAL A 287 -27.32 -8.15 16.46
CA VAL A 287 -26.49 -7.32 17.33
C VAL A 287 -25.90 -8.22 18.40
N LEU A 288 -24.58 -8.36 18.38
CA LEU A 288 -23.81 -9.12 19.33
C LEU A 288 -23.08 -8.18 20.28
N TRP A 289 -22.59 -8.72 21.38
CA TRP A 289 -21.79 -8.01 22.35
C TRP A 289 -20.48 -8.72 22.53
N LEU A 290 -19.37 -7.98 22.45
CA LEU A 290 -18.08 -8.45 22.92
C LEU A 290 -17.90 -7.93 24.34
N HIS A 291 -17.66 -8.85 25.27
CA HIS A 291 -17.34 -8.54 26.66
C HIS A 291 -15.92 -8.98 26.95
N VAL A 292 -15.12 -8.11 27.55
CA VAL A 292 -13.74 -8.42 27.97
C VAL A 292 -13.61 -8.08 29.44
N PHE A 293 -13.24 -9.06 30.24
CA PHE A 293 -12.91 -8.87 31.65
C PHE A 293 -11.43 -8.58 31.82
N SER A 294 -11.10 -7.69 32.74
CA SER A 294 -9.74 -7.28 33.07
C SER A 294 -9.58 -7.11 34.57
N SER A 295 -8.38 -7.34 35.10
CA SER A 295 -8.04 -7.14 36.52
C SER A 295 -8.07 -5.67 36.97
N GLY A 296 -8.10 -4.72 36.04
CA GLY A 296 -7.96 -3.29 36.32
C GLY A 296 -6.52 -2.85 36.61
N ASN A 297 -5.54 -3.75 36.51
CA ASN A 297 -4.13 -3.39 36.65
C ASN A 297 -3.61 -2.73 35.37
N THR A 298 -3.23 -1.45 35.44
CA THR A 298 -2.70 -0.70 34.29
C THR A 298 -1.43 -1.29 33.68
N GLN A 299 -0.59 -1.97 34.48
CA GLN A 299 0.62 -2.62 33.98
C GLN A 299 0.34 -3.91 33.20
N LYS A 300 -0.87 -4.45 33.32
CA LYS A 300 -1.33 -5.65 32.62
C LYS A 300 -2.43 -5.34 31.59
N ALA A 301 -2.71 -4.07 31.36
CA ALA A 301 -3.71 -3.65 30.40
C ALA A 301 -3.26 -3.99 28.97
N PHE A 302 -4.22 -4.35 28.13
CA PHE A 302 -4.00 -4.72 26.73
C PHE A 302 -5.16 -4.20 25.88
N ASN A 303 -4.89 -3.79 24.65
CA ASN A 303 -5.96 -3.44 23.71
C ASN A 303 -6.60 -4.72 23.18
N THR A 304 -7.89 -4.67 22.86
CA THR A 304 -8.59 -5.79 22.20
C THR A 304 -9.22 -5.31 20.90
N TYR A 305 -9.03 -6.08 19.84
CA TYR A 305 -9.56 -5.81 18.51
C TYR A 305 -10.40 -6.98 18.04
N LEU A 306 -11.66 -6.71 17.67
CA LEU A 306 -12.46 -7.61 16.85
C LEU A 306 -12.35 -7.14 15.41
N THR A 307 -11.88 -8.02 14.54
CA THR A 307 -11.52 -7.68 13.16
C THR A 307 -12.14 -8.68 12.20
N VAL A 308 -12.39 -8.25 10.96
CA VAL A 308 -12.83 -9.11 9.88
C VAL A 308 -11.79 -9.07 8.76
N TYR A 309 -11.36 -10.24 8.32
CA TYR A 309 -10.44 -10.45 7.21
C TYR A 309 -11.17 -11.15 6.06
N PRO A 310 -10.63 -11.13 4.82
CA PRO A 310 -11.21 -11.90 3.72
C PRO A 310 -11.34 -13.39 4.06
N LYS A 311 -12.37 -14.04 3.54
CA LYS A 311 -12.62 -15.47 3.78
C LYS A 311 -11.42 -16.33 3.38
N GLY A 312 -11.09 -17.31 4.22
CA GLY A 312 -9.97 -18.23 4.02
C GLY A 312 -8.62 -17.69 4.49
N THR A 313 -8.59 -16.58 5.23
CA THR A 313 -7.34 -16.04 5.78
C THR A 313 -6.77 -16.99 6.84
N SER A 314 -5.47 -17.29 6.78
CA SER A 314 -4.83 -18.13 7.81
C SER A 314 -4.53 -17.32 9.07
N VAL A 315 -4.67 -17.93 10.25
CA VAL A 315 -4.34 -17.32 11.55
C VAL A 315 -2.92 -16.74 11.56
N GLU A 316 -1.96 -17.37 10.88
CA GLU A 316 -0.56 -16.92 10.81
C GLU A 316 -0.37 -15.61 10.03
N THR A 317 -1.32 -15.30 9.14
CA THR A 317 -1.30 -14.08 8.31
C THR A 317 -2.05 -12.92 8.96
N VAL A 318 -2.76 -13.16 10.06
CA VAL A 318 -3.54 -12.14 10.77
C VAL A 318 -2.62 -11.40 11.74
N LYS A 319 -2.37 -10.12 11.47
CA LYS A 319 -1.43 -9.27 12.22
C LYS A 319 -2.02 -7.89 12.47
N ILE A 320 -1.74 -7.31 13.63
CA ILE A 320 -2.27 -5.98 14.01
C ILE A 320 -1.78 -4.89 13.06
N GLN A 321 -0.57 -5.07 12.54
CA GLN A 321 0.05 -4.23 11.51
C GLN A 321 -0.80 -4.14 10.24
N TYR A 322 -1.65 -5.13 9.96
CA TYR A 322 -2.53 -5.11 8.78
C TYR A 322 -3.86 -4.42 9.00
N LEU A 323 -4.15 -3.94 10.22
CA LEU A 323 -5.41 -3.24 10.53
C LEU A 323 -5.42 -1.79 10.05
N ASN A 324 -4.27 -1.24 9.65
CA ASN A 324 -4.15 0.10 9.11
C ASN A 324 -3.19 0.08 7.90
N PRO A 325 -3.40 0.96 6.90
CA PRO A 325 -2.44 1.14 5.81
C PRO A 325 -1.03 1.44 6.35
N GLN A 326 -0.04 0.71 5.84
CA GLN A 326 1.34 0.80 6.30
C GLN A 326 2.19 1.67 5.35
N PRO A 327 3.10 2.50 5.87
CA PRO A 327 4.01 3.26 5.04
C PRO A 327 4.97 2.33 4.29
N CYS A 328 5.14 2.59 2.99
CA CYS A 328 5.96 1.81 2.07
C CYS A 328 6.75 2.71 1.13
N TYR A 329 7.87 2.18 0.64
CA TYR A 329 8.59 2.71 -0.51
C TYR A 329 8.10 2.02 -1.78
N PHE A 330 7.56 2.81 -2.70
CA PHE A 330 7.28 2.42 -4.09
C PHE A 330 8.53 2.70 -4.92
N ILE A 331 9.22 1.64 -5.31
CA ILE A 331 10.48 1.71 -6.07
C ILE A 331 10.21 1.18 -7.46
N PHE A 332 10.11 2.08 -8.44
CA PHE A 332 9.88 1.75 -9.83
C PHE A 332 11.12 2.02 -10.65
N LYS A 333 11.56 1.02 -11.41
CA LYS A 333 12.73 1.09 -12.27
C LYS A 333 12.31 0.82 -13.70
N VAL A 334 12.81 1.63 -14.62
CA VAL A 334 12.57 1.46 -16.06
C VAL A 334 13.91 1.56 -16.79
N SER A 335 14.08 0.66 -17.75
CA SER A 335 15.19 0.64 -18.68
C SER A 335 14.68 0.37 -20.10
N THR A 336 15.58 0.46 -21.06
CA THR A 336 15.37 0.10 -22.46
C THR A 336 16.51 -0.79 -22.93
#